data_AF-A0A2N3V5P9-F1
#
_entry.id   AF-A0A2N3V5P9-F1
#
_cell.length_a   1.000
_cell.length_b   1.000
_cell.length_c   1.000
_cell.angle_alpha   90.00
_cell.angle_beta   90.00
_cell.angle_gamma   90.00
#
_symmetry.space_group_name_H-M   'P 1'
#
loop_
_entity.id
_entity.type
_entity.pdbx_description
1 polymer ?
#
loop_
_entity_poly.entity_id
_entity_poly.type
_entity_poly.pdbx_seq_one_letter_code
_entity_poly.pdbx_strand_id
1 'polypeptide(L)'
;MSIRSTLRGVVYRLLRHSDSEVTMTAHCLSGDGCGWMLDAISDLGAGGVAIIEHAAATGHGLFTRAVEDMACVVLSSRQEQDRRAQAHRMDHAARQRSVGGTESIEHTRAHGL
;
A
#
# COMPACT_ATOMS: atom_id res chain seq x y z
N MET A 1 -19.09 12.09 37.19
CA MET A 1 -18.88 12.25 35.73
C MET A 1 -18.92 10.86 35.10
N SER A 2 -19.78 10.62 34.10
CA SER A 2 -19.90 9.30 33.45
C SER A 2 -19.09 9.30 32.15
N ILE A 3 -18.16 8.35 32.01
CA ILE A 3 -17.39 8.14 30.78
C ILE A 3 -18.32 7.45 29.79
N ARG A 4 -18.82 8.20 28.80
CA ARG A 4 -19.56 7.62 27.67
C ARG A 4 -18.54 7.16 26.63
N SER A 5 -18.45 5.85 26.41
CA SER A 5 -17.75 5.29 25.26
C SER A 5 -18.67 5.32 24.05
N THR A 6 -18.28 6.06 23.00
CA THR A 6 -18.98 6.01 21.71
C THR A 6 -18.24 5.07 20.78
N LEU A 7 -18.87 3.94 20.42
CA LEU A 7 -18.41 3.13 19.30
C LEU A 7 -18.58 3.95 18.02
N ARG A 8 -17.47 4.22 17.34
CA ARG A 8 -17.46 4.97 16.07
C ARG A 8 -17.04 4.04 14.95
N GLY A 9 -17.91 3.86 13.96
CA GLY A 9 -17.58 3.18 12.72
C GLY A 9 -16.55 4.02 11.94
N VAL A 10 -15.42 3.42 11.61
CA VAL A 10 -14.42 3.99 10.71
C VAL A 10 -14.53 3.28 9.37
N VAL A 11 -14.92 4.02 8.34
CA VAL A 11 -15.09 3.45 7.00
C VAL A 11 -13.84 3.73 6.17
N TYR A 12 -13.21 2.67 5.66
CA TYR A 12 -12.05 2.74 4.78
C TYR A 12 -12.45 2.54 3.33
N ARG A 13 -11.59 3.00 2.41
CA ARG A 13 -11.70 2.80 0.97
C ARG A 13 -10.34 2.44 0.39
N LEU A 14 -10.33 1.62 -0.66
CA LEU A 14 -9.17 1.40 -1.51
C LEU A 14 -9.19 2.38 -2.69
N LEU A 15 -8.05 3.00 -2.94
CA LEU A 15 -7.75 3.78 -4.14
C LEU A 15 -6.53 3.14 -4.82
N ARG A 16 -6.36 3.34 -6.13
CA ARG A 16 -5.09 3.01 -6.78
C ARG A 16 -4.06 4.10 -6.48
N HIS A 17 -2.81 3.71 -6.25
CA HIS A 17 -1.70 4.67 -6.13
C HIS A 17 -1.50 5.40 -7.45
N SER A 18 -1.21 6.71 -7.41
CA SER A 18 -1.07 7.55 -8.62
C SER A 18 0.04 7.04 -9.53
N ASP A 19 1.11 6.56 -8.92
CA ASP A 19 2.32 6.11 -9.61
C ASP A 19 2.29 4.59 -9.85
N SER A 20 1.16 3.93 -9.58
CA SER A 20 1.04 2.50 -9.87
C SER A 20 0.92 2.26 -11.36
N GLU A 21 1.89 1.55 -11.91
CA GLU A 21 1.70 0.81 -13.14
C GLU A 21 0.76 -0.38 -12.86
N VAL A 22 -0.15 -0.68 -13.79
CA VAL A 22 -0.98 -1.89 -13.74
C VAL A 22 -0.28 -2.93 -14.58
N THR A 23 -0.04 -4.12 -14.04
CA THR A 23 0.58 -5.21 -14.77
C THR A 23 -0.37 -6.38 -14.90
N MET A 24 -0.13 -7.22 -15.90
CA MET A 24 -0.86 -8.44 -16.13
C MET A 24 0.06 -9.60 -16.40
N THR A 25 -0.27 -10.74 -15.82
CA THR A 25 0.31 -12.05 -16.16
C THR A 25 -0.81 -12.99 -16.60
N ALA A 26 -0.45 -14.04 -17.30
CA ALA A 26 -1.40 -15.08 -17.70
C ALA A 26 -0.71 -16.44 -17.79
N HIS A 27 -1.48 -17.51 -17.60
CA HIS A 27 -1.01 -18.87 -17.89
C HIS A 27 -2.11 -19.69 -18.56
N CYS A 28 -1.70 -20.53 -19.50
CA CYS A 28 -2.60 -21.48 -20.13
C CYS A 28 -3.01 -22.55 -19.10
N LEU A 29 -4.29 -22.91 -19.10
CA LEU A 29 -4.87 -23.95 -18.25
C LEU A 29 -5.34 -25.18 -19.03
N SER A 30 -5.10 -25.21 -20.34
CA SER A 30 -5.45 -26.40 -21.12
C SER A 30 -4.67 -27.61 -20.61
N GLY A 31 -5.44 -28.68 -20.31
CA GLY A 31 -5.02 -29.82 -19.49
C GLY A 31 -4.12 -30.84 -20.18
N ASP A 32 -3.24 -30.42 -21.08
CA ASP A 32 -2.31 -31.27 -21.84
C ASP A 32 -0.84 -31.02 -21.49
N GLY A 33 -0.58 -30.33 -20.38
CA GLY A 33 0.77 -29.97 -19.96
C GLY A 33 1.32 -28.73 -20.69
N CYS A 34 0.46 -27.93 -21.33
CA CYS A 34 0.84 -26.65 -21.89
C CYS A 34 1.44 -25.73 -20.79
N GLY A 35 2.73 -25.44 -20.91
CA GLY A 35 3.48 -24.56 -20.01
C GLY A 35 3.51 -23.10 -20.45
N TRP A 36 2.60 -22.68 -21.34
CA TRP A 36 2.60 -21.32 -21.85
C TRP A 36 2.25 -20.31 -20.75
N MET A 37 3.07 -19.26 -20.65
CA MET A 37 2.94 -18.19 -19.68
C MET A 37 3.21 -16.84 -20.36
N LEU A 38 2.53 -15.83 -19.87
CA LEU A 38 2.79 -14.42 -20.17
C LEU A 38 3.40 -13.77 -18.92
N ASP A 39 4.65 -13.32 -19.05
CA ASP A 39 5.33 -12.52 -18.03
C ASP A 39 4.63 -11.17 -17.83
N ALA A 40 4.93 -10.53 -16.70
CA ALA A 40 4.29 -9.27 -16.31
C ALA A 40 4.45 -8.21 -17.41
N ILE A 41 3.31 -7.75 -17.95
CA ILE A 41 3.23 -6.71 -18.98
C ILE A 41 2.27 -5.60 -18.54
N SER A 42 2.62 -4.34 -18.81
CA SER A 42 1.77 -3.20 -18.48
C SER A 42 0.81 -2.78 -19.59
N ASP A 43 1.13 -3.11 -20.85
CA ASP A 43 0.17 -3.04 -21.95
C ASP A 43 -0.78 -4.24 -21.91
N LEU A 44 -1.92 -4.02 -21.25
CA LEU A 44 -2.97 -5.03 -21.11
C LEU A 44 -3.58 -5.45 -22.46
N GLY A 45 -3.57 -4.55 -23.46
CA GLY A 45 -4.06 -4.84 -24.80
C GLY A 45 -3.13 -5.81 -25.50
N ALA A 46 -1.83 -5.52 -25.49
CA ALA A 46 -0.81 -6.41 -26.05
C ALA A 46 -0.81 -7.79 -25.36
N GLY A 47 -0.95 -7.84 -24.04
CA GLY A 47 -1.05 -9.12 -23.34
C GLY A 47 -2.33 -9.91 -23.68
N GLY A 48 -3.45 -9.22 -23.94
CA GLY A 48 -4.67 -9.86 -24.45
C GLY A 48 -4.47 -10.47 -25.84
N VAL A 49 -3.76 -9.76 -26.73
CA VAL A 49 -3.39 -10.27 -28.05
C VAL A 49 -2.52 -11.53 -27.93
N ALA A 50 -1.51 -11.53 -27.05
CA ALA A 50 -0.65 -12.70 -26.85
C ALA A 50 -1.44 -13.96 -26.41
N ILE A 51 -2.43 -13.81 -25.54
CA ILE A 51 -3.33 -14.91 -25.15
C ILE A 51 -4.15 -15.41 -26.36
N ILE A 52 -4.70 -14.50 -27.15
CA ILE A 52 -5.48 -14.84 -28.36
C ILE A 52 -4.61 -15.55 -29.39
N GLU A 53 -3.39 -15.08 -29.62
CA GLU A 53 -2.43 -15.70 -30.53
C GLU A 53 -2.08 -17.12 -30.09
N HIS A 54 -1.83 -17.34 -28.80
CA HIS A 54 -1.61 -18.68 -28.28
C HIS A 54 -2.84 -19.57 -28.51
N ALA A 55 -4.03 -19.09 -28.14
CA ALA A 55 -5.28 -19.83 -28.34
C ALA A 55 -5.52 -20.19 -29.81
N ALA A 56 -5.25 -19.26 -30.74
CA ALA A 56 -5.40 -19.49 -32.17
C ALA A 56 -4.39 -20.53 -32.71
N ALA A 57 -3.17 -20.54 -32.17
CA ALA A 57 -2.13 -21.47 -32.59
C ALA A 57 -2.33 -22.90 -32.06
N THR A 58 -2.88 -23.05 -30.85
CA THR A 58 -2.95 -24.35 -30.16
C THR A 58 -4.36 -24.91 -30.01
N GLY A 59 -5.40 -24.07 -30.16
CA GLY A 59 -6.77 -24.42 -29.81
C GLY A 59 -7.05 -24.41 -28.29
N HIS A 60 -6.09 -23.95 -27.48
CA HIS A 60 -6.27 -23.84 -26.03
C HIS A 60 -7.18 -22.66 -25.68
N GLY A 61 -8.33 -22.94 -25.07
CA GLY A 61 -9.36 -21.93 -24.79
C GLY A 61 -9.46 -21.48 -23.33
N LEU A 62 -8.63 -22.03 -22.43
CA LEU A 62 -8.70 -21.75 -21.00
C LEU A 62 -7.39 -21.16 -20.50
N PHE A 63 -7.49 -20.00 -19.84
CA PHE A 63 -6.35 -19.26 -19.29
C PHE A 63 -6.75 -18.69 -17.94
N THR A 64 -5.78 -18.52 -17.05
CA THR A 64 -5.92 -17.53 -15.99
C THR A 64 -5.28 -16.22 -16.42
N ARG A 65 -5.70 -15.15 -15.74
CA ARG A 65 -5.14 -13.83 -15.88
C ARG A 65 -5.13 -13.17 -14.52
N ALA A 66 -3.96 -12.72 -14.08
CA ALA A 66 -3.83 -11.88 -12.90
C ALA A 66 -3.56 -10.45 -13.35
N VAL A 67 -4.26 -9.48 -12.76
CA VAL A 67 -4.02 -8.06 -12.97
C VAL A 67 -3.71 -7.46 -11.61
N GLU A 68 -2.55 -6.81 -11.52
CA GLU A 68 -2.00 -6.33 -10.26
C GLU A 68 -1.74 -4.83 -10.33
N ASP A 69 -2.07 -4.14 -9.23
CA ASP A 69 -1.75 -2.73 -9.01
C ASP A 69 -1.49 -2.46 -7.52
N MET A 70 -0.92 -1.29 -7.24
CA MET A 70 -0.72 -0.83 -5.87
C MET A 70 -1.97 -0.10 -5.39
N ALA A 71 -2.55 -0.63 -4.31
CA ALA A 71 -3.68 0.00 -3.64
C ALA A 71 -3.24 0.85 -2.42
N CYS A 72 -3.78 2.05 -2.33
CA CYS A 72 -3.75 2.91 -1.16
C CYS A 72 -5.02 2.74 -0.32
N VAL A 73 -4.85 2.49 0.98
CA VAL A 73 -5.97 2.48 1.94
C VAL A 73 -6.16 3.90 2.47
N VAL A 74 -7.34 4.47 2.24
CA VAL A 74 -7.71 5.79 2.76
C VAL A 74 -8.95 5.72 3.63
N LEU A 75 -9.09 6.68 4.53
CA LEU A 75 -10.33 6.88 5.26
C LEU A 75 -11.36 7.55 4.34
N SER A 76 -12.60 7.09 4.38
CA SER A 76 -13.66 7.65 3.52
C SER A 76 -14.09 9.07 3.90
N SER A 77 -13.98 9.44 5.18
CA SER A 77 -14.40 10.76 5.66
C SER A 77 -13.21 11.68 5.90
N ARG A 78 -13.28 12.90 5.37
CA ARG A 78 -12.26 13.94 5.55
C ARG A 78 -12.02 14.27 7.03
N GLN A 79 -13.08 14.31 7.83
CA GLN A 79 -12.97 14.51 9.27
C GLN A 79 -12.09 13.46 9.96
N GLU A 80 -12.22 12.18 9.57
CA GLU A 80 -11.40 11.11 10.13
C GLU A 80 -9.95 11.19 9.63
N GLN A 81 -9.75 11.58 8.36
CA GLN A 81 -8.41 11.84 7.81
C GLN A 81 -7.69 12.94 8.59
N ASP A 82 -8.33 14.09 8.77
CA ASP A 82 -7.77 15.25 9.47
C ASP A 82 -7.45 14.91 10.93
N ARG A 83 -8.34 14.18 11.60
CA ARG A 83 -8.14 13.72 12.98
C ARG A 83 -6.91 12.82 13.10
N ARG A 84 -6.72 11.87 12.18
CA ARG A 84 -5.53 11.01 12.19
C ARG A 84 -4.26 11.78 11.86
N ALA A 85 -4.30 12.68 10.88
CA ALA A 85 -3.17 13.53 10.55
C ALA A 85 -2.77 14.41 11.74
N GLN A 86 -3.74 14.92 12.51
CA GLN A 86 -3.48 15.65 13.75
C GLN A 86 -2.86 14.77 14.83
N ALA A 87 -3.39 13.56 15.05
CA ALA A 87 -2.82 12.62 16.02
C ALA A 87 -1.37 12.25 15.68
N HIS A 88 -1.08 11.91 14.43
CA HIS A 88 0.29 11.62 13.98
C HIS A 88 1.24 12.81 14.14
N ARG A 89 0.78 14.04 13.87
CA ARG A 89 1.58 15.25 14.13
C ARG A 89 1.88 15.44 15.62
N MET A 90 0.89 15.20 16.48
CA MET A 90 1.06 15.31 17.93
C MET A 90 2.07 14.27 18.45
N ASP A 91 1.97 13.02 18.00
CA ASP A 91 2.91 11.96 18.37
C ASP A 91 4.34 12.29 17.94
N HIS A 92 4.51 12.79 16.72
CA HIS A 92 5.81 13.22 16.22
C HIS A 92 6.41 14.36 17.06
N ALA A 93 5.60 15.38 17.37
CA ALA A 93 6.03 16.50 18.21
C ALA A 93 6.34 16.10 19.67
N ALA A 94 5.66 15.08 20.20
CA ALA A 94 5.95 14.52 21.52
C ALA A 94 7.31 13.80 21.51
N ARG A 95 7.58 12.99 20.47
CA ARG A 95 8.86 12.28 20.32
C ARG A 95 10.05 13.23 20.14
N GLN A 96 9.88 14.32 19.41
CA GLN A 96 10.95 15.33 19.25
C GLN A 96 11.29 16.02 20.58
N ARG A 97 10.28 16.30 21.41
CA ARG A 97 10.49 16.90 22.74
C ARG A 97 11.20 15.96 23.72
N SER A 98 10.97 14.66 23.63
CA SER A 98 11.69 13.68 24.47
C SER A 98 13.16 13.51 24.09
N VAL A 99 13.54 13.80 22.83
CA VAL A 99 14.92 13.67 22.35
C VAL A 99 15.76 14.94 22.62
N GLY A 100 15.14 16.12 22.65
CA GLY A 100 15.84 17.39 22.91
C GLY A 100 16.07 17.74 24.39
N GLY A 101 15.73 16.85 25.34
CA GLY A 101 15.79 17.12 26.79
C GLY A 101 17.07 16.67 27.50
N THR A 102 18.07 16.13 26.79
CA THR A 102 19.26 15.48 27.38
C THR A 102 20.59 16.23 27.19
N GLU A 103 20.58 17.52 26.85
CA GLU A 103 21.81 18.33 26.80
C GLU A 103 21.68 19.58 27.70
N SER A 104 21.80 19.38 29.01
CA SER A 104 22.19 20.44 29.94
C SER A 104 22.83 19.82 31.17
N ILE A 105 24.11 19.44 31.05
CA ILE A 105 24.95 19.10 32.21
C ILE A 105 25.82 20.33 32.49
N GLU A 106 25.43 21.10 33.51
CA GLU A 106 26.21 22.23 34.01
C GLU A 106 27.55 21.75 34.58
N HIS A 107 28.65 22.27 34.03
CA HIS A 107 29.99 22.13 34.60
C HIS A 107 30.18 23.14 35.74
N THR A 108 29.90 22.73 36.99
CA THR A 108 30.32 23.48 38.17
C THR A 108 31.76 23.13 38.53
N ARG A 109 32.71 24.02 38.20
CA ARG A 109 34.13 23.94 38.57
C ARG A 109 34.32 24.49 39.99
N ALA A 110 34.60 23.61 40.95
CA ALA A 110 35.07 24.03 42.27
C ALA A 110 36.55 24.47 42.20
N HIS A 111 36.82 25.72 42.55
CA HIS A 111 38.17 26.20 42.83
C HIS A 111 38.52 25.92 44.29
N GLY A 112 39.61 25.19 44.51
CA GLY A 112 40.18 24.94 45.84
C GLY A 112 41.09 26.07 46.30
N LEU A 113 41.19 26.21 47.61
CA LEU A 113 42.30 26.79 48.35
C LEU A 113 42.73 25.80 49.43
#